data_AF-W2TKZ9-F1
#
_entry.id   AF-W2TKZ9-F1
#
_cell.length_a   1.000
_cell.length_b   1.000
_cell.length_c   1.000
_cell.angle_alpha   90.00
_cell.angle_beta   90.00
_cell.angle_gamma   90.00
#
_symmetry.space_group_name_H-M   'P 1'
#
loop_
_entity.id
_entity.type
_entity.pdbx_description
1 polymer ?
#
loop_
_entity_poly.entity_id
_entity_poly.type
_entity_poly.pdbx_seq_one_letter_code
_entity_poly.pdbx_strand_id
1 'polypeptide(L)'
;MEEIRLHPKIGQWLNKSDVVPVILAGDFNSPSHLDWTNETSLNHGDWIIEWPATKIAEEMGLSDSFRVVHPNVTEVPGHTWSTVNKFIPDWEFQIPEPQDRIDFIFYKGNIVPTESFLYSGAEPIMAMPNHKDNDYPSDHYALITEFEFVTVPFCQECS
;
A
#
# COMPACT_ATOMS: atom_id res chain seq x y z
N MET A 1 3.10 -0.43 13.91
CA MET A 1 1.95 0.49 13.83
C MET A 1 1.47 1.01 15.19
N GLU A 2 1.44 0.19 16.25
CA GLU A 2 0.99 0.64 17.58
C GLU A 2 1.69 1.90 18.11
N GLU A 3 3.00 2.01 17.93
CA GLU A 3 3.75 3.21 18.30
C GLU A 3 3.23 4.47 17.58
N ILE A 4 2.95 4.37 16.28
CA ILE A 4 2.36 5.46 15.48
C ILE A 4 0.97 5.80 16.02
N ARG A 5 0.11 4.81 16.28
CA ARG A 5 -1.24 5.00 16.83
C ARG A 5 -1.21 5.76 18.16
N LEU A 6 -0.31 5.36 19.06
CA LEU A 6 -0.22 5.92 20.41
C LEU A 6 0.55 7.25 20.47
N HIS A 7 1.24 7.64 19.39
CA HIS A 7 2.04 8.85 19.38
C HIS A 7 1.13 10.11 19.43
N PRO A 8 1.25 10.99 20.45
CA PRO A 8 0.31 12.09 20.66
C PRO A 8 0.17 13.06 19.49
N LYS A 9 1.26 13.32 18.75
CA LYS A 9 1.20 14.18 17.56
C LYS A 9 0.40 13.56 16.41
N ILE A 10 0.44 12.24 16.25
CA ILE A 10 -0.30 11.56 15.19
C ILE A 10 -1.80 11.72 15.43
N GLY A 11 -2.26 11.49 16.66
CA GLY A 11 -3.65 11.73 17.02
C GLY A 11 -4.09 13.19 16.77
N GLN A 12 -3.24 14.17 17.07
CA GLN A 12 -3.53 15.58 16.77
C GLN A 12 -3.61 15.88 15.27
N TRP A 13 -2.74 15.28 14.45
CA TRP A 13 -2.75 15.45 13.00
C TRP A 13 -3.97 14.79 12.37
N LEU A 14 -4.31 13.56 12.78
CA LEU A 14 -5.51 12.86 12.31
C LEU A 14 -6.80 13.62 12.66
N ASN A 15 -6.87 14.22 13.86
CA ASN A 15 -8.02 15.04 14.28
C ASN A 15 -8.13 16.38 13.53
N LYS A 16 -7.05 16.84 12.89
CA LYS A 16 -7.01 18.07 12.11
C LYS A 16 -6.90 17.81 10.60
N SER A 17 -7.13 16.56 10.18
CA SER A 17 -6.94 16.11 8.80
C SER A 17 -7.86 16.81 7.79
N ASP A 18 -9.02 17.31 8.23
CA ASP A 18 -9.92 18.13 7.40
C ASP A 18 -9.30 19.48 7.00
N VAL A 19 -8.33 19.98 7.78
CA VAL A 19 -7.62 21.25 7.49
C VAL A 19 -6.32 20.97 6.75
N VAL A 20 -5.55 20.00 7.22
CA VAL A 20 -4.28 19.58 6.59
C VAL A 20 -4.33 18.06 6.41
N PRO A 21 -4.49 17.56 5.18
CA PRO A 21 -4.51 16.14 4.92
C PRO A 21 -3.25 15.43 5.45
N VAL A 22 -3.45 14.21 5.92
CA VAL A 22 -2.38 13.36 6.43
C VAL A 22 -2.15 12.22 5.45
N ILE A 23 -0.89 11.98 5.11
CA ILE A 23 -0.44 10.82 4.36
C ILE A 23 0.51 10.03 5.26
N LEU A 24 0.28 8.73 5.38
CA LEU A 24 1.17 7.76 6.00
C LEU A 24 1.59 6.76 4.93
N ALA A 25 2.87 6.77 4.55
CA ALA A 25 3.36 5.96 3.46
C ALA A 25 4.72 5.31 3.77
N GLY A 26 4.97 4.17 3.11
CA GLY A 26 6.24 3.46 3.15
C GLY A 26 6.06 1.95 3.12
N ASP A 27 7.19 1.25 3.26
CA ASP A 27 7.26 -0.20 3.43
C ASP A 27 6.88 -0.57 4.87
N PHE A 28 5.80 -1.33 5.01
CA PHE A 28 5.31 -1.79 6.32
C PHE A 28 5.88 -3.16 6.71
N ASN A 29 6.59 -3.85 5.81
CA ASN A 29 7.09 -5.21 5.97
C ASN A 29 6.01 -6.20 6.43
N SER A 30 4.75 -5.92 6.10
CA SER A 30 3.61 -6.77 6.41
C SER A 30 2.54 -6.58 5.35
N PRO A 31 1.87 -7.65 4.89
CA PRO A 31 0.79 -7.52 3.92
C PRO A 31 -0.46 -6.79 4.46
N SER A 32 -1.46 -6.63 3.60
CA SER A 32 -2.73 -6.00 3.97
C SER A 32 -3.73 -7.01 4.53
N HIS A 33 -4.43 -6.61 5.59
CA HIS A 33 -5.63 -7.31 6.06
C HIS A 33 -6.76 -7.32 5.00
N LEU A 34 -6.74 -6.37 4.05
CA LEU A 34 -7.68 -6.32 2.93
C LEU A 34 -7.30 -7.28 1.81
N ASP A 35 -6.04 -7.71 1.74
CA ASP A 35 -5.53 -8.55 0.64
C ASP A 35 -5.51 -10.02 1.02
N TRP A 36 -5.25 -10.35 2.29
CA TRP A 36 -5.17 -11.73 2.80
C TRP A 36 -6.52 -12.24 3.30
N THR A 37 -7.48 -12.31 2.38
CA THR A 37 -8.87 -12.70 2.64
C THR A 37 -9.16 -14.12 2.14
N ASN A 38 -10.39 -14.59 2.34
CA ASN A 38 -10.82 -15.88 1.79
C ASN A 38 -10.79 -15.91 0.24
N GLU A 39 -10.93 -14.78 -0.44
CA GLU A 39 -10.97 -14.72 -1.91
C GLU A 39 -9.59 -14.99 -2.54
N THR A 40 -8.53 -14.70 -1.80
CA THR A 40 -7.13 -14.81 -2.24
C THR A 40 -6.36 -15.89 -1.48
N SER A 41 -7.01 -16.62 -0.57
CA SER A 41 -6.36 -17.60 0.32
C SER A 41 -5.55 -18.66 -0.43
N LEU A 42 -6.03 -19.13 -1.59
CA LEU A 42 -5.29 -20.08 -2.45
C LEU A 42 -3.92 -19.53 -2.89
N ASN A 43 -3.79 -18.21 -3.07
CA ASN A 43 -2.52 -17.56 -3.42
C ASN A 43 -1.60 -17.40 -2.19
N HIS A 44 -2.15 -17.51 -0.98
CA HIS A 44 -1.46 -17.37 0.30
C HIS A 44 -1.35 -18.71 1.05
N GLY A 45 -1.41 -19.83 0.33
CA GLY A 45 -1.27 -21.17 0.92
C GLY A 45 -2.41 -21.60 1.83
N ASP A 46 -3.63 -21.14 1.54
CA ASP A 46 -4.87 -21.30 2.33
C ASP A 46 -4.96 -20.44 3.61
N TRP A 47 -4.10 -19.43 3.76
CA TRP A 47 -4.10 -18.56 4.93
C TRP A 47 -5.00 -17.35 4.73
N ILE A 48 -5.72 -17.00 5.80
CA ILE A 48 -6.53 -15.78 5.93
C ILE A 48 -6.00 -15.05 7.15
N ILE A 49 -5.46 -13.85 6.97
CA ILE A 49 -4.74 -13.14 8.03
C ILE A 49 -5.20 -11.69 8.07
N GLU A 50 -5.74 -11.28 9.21
CA GLU A 50 -5.96 -9.86 9.51
C GLU A 50 -4.65 -9.24 9.99
N TRP A 51 -3.82 -8.79 9.04
CA TRP A 51 -2.51 -8.21 9.35
C TRP A 51 -2.64 -6.97 10.24
N PRO A 52 -2.08 -6.98 11.48
CA PRO A 52 -2.37 -5.94 12.47
C PRO A 52 -1.93 -4.54 12.03
N ALA A 53 -0.82 -4.41 11.31
CA ALA A 53 -0.28 -3.09 10.97
C ALA A 53 -1.23 -2.28 10.08
N THR A 54 -1.81 -2.90 9.05
CA THR A 54 -2.76 -2.25 8.15
C THR A 54 -4.14 -2.16 8.78
N LYS A 55 -4.54 -3.13 9.62
CA LYS A 55 -5.80 -3.07 10.38
C LYS A 55 -5.82 -1.88 11.34
N ILE A 56 -4.73 -1.66 12.07
CA ILE A 56 -4.58 -0.50 12.96
C ILE A 56 -4.64 0.82 12.17
N ALA A 57 -4.04 0.88 10.97
CA ALA A 57 -4.12 2.07 10.13
C ALA A 57 -5.58 2.39 9.74
N GLU A 58 -6.36 1.37 9.35
CA GLU A 58 -7.80 1.49 9.10
C GLU A 58 -8.54 2.01 10.35
N GLU A 59 -8.27 1.42 11.52
CA GLU A 59 -8.91 1.82 12.80
C GLU A 59 -8.57 3.25 13.24
N MET A 60 -7.41 3.78 12.83
CA MET A 60 -7.05 5.20 12.99
C MET A 60 -7.86 6.13 12.05
N GLY A 61 -8.68 5.55 11.18
CA GLY A 61 -9.50 6.22 10.18
C GLY A 61 -8.69 6.69 8.97
N LEU A 62 -7.56 6.03 8.68
CA LEU A 62 -6.85 6.21 7.42
C LEU A 62 -7.43 5.27 6.36
N SER A 63 -7.48 5.73 5.12
CA SER A 63 -7.92 4.95 3.96
C SER A 63 -6.71 4.51 3.12
N ASP A 64 -6.71 3.26 2.68
CA ASP A 64 -5.70 2.70 1.77
C ASP A 64 -5.95 3.23 0.34
N SER A 65 -5.11 4.14 -0.14
CA SER A 65 -5.35 4.76 -1.45
C SER A 65 -5.36 3.77 -2.60
N PHE A 66 -4.54 2.72 -2.55
CA PHE A 66 -4.49 1.71 -3.61
C PHE A 66 -5.80 0.93 -3.68
N ARG A 67 -6.37 0.56 -2.52
CA ARG A 67 -7.65 -0.18 -2.47
C ARG A 67 -8.88 0.69 -2.69
N VAL A 68 -8.77 2.00 -2.45
CA VAL A 68 -9.82 2.95 -2.87
C VAL A 68 -9.91 3.00 -4.40
N VAL A 69 -8.78 3.03 -5.10
CA VAL A 69 -8.75 3.05 -6.58
C VAL A 69 -9.00 1.66 -7.17
N HIS A 70 -8.46 0.60 -6.56
CA HIS A 70 -8.52 -0.80 -7.01
C HIS A 70 -9.16 -1.72 -5.96
N PRO A 71 -10.49 -1.66 -5.77
CA PRO A 71 -11.17 -2.39 -4.70
C PRO A 71 -11.18 -3.91 -4.91
N ASN A 72 -11.09 -4.39 -6.14
CA ASN A 72 -11.07 -5.83 -6.44
C ASN A 72 -9.66 -6.40 -6.31
N VAL A 73 -9.42 -7.12 -5.21
CA VAL A 73 -8.12 -7.73 -4.87
C VAL A 73 -7.66 -8.80 -5.86
N THR A 74 -8.59 -9.43 -6.57
CA THR A 74 -8.27 -10.51 -7.53
C THR A 74 -7.95 -9.97 -8.92
N GLU A 75 -8.54 -8.83 -9.32
CA GLU A 75 -8.26 -8.19 -10.60
C GLU A 75 -6.96 -7.40 -10.56
N VAL A 76 -6.71 -6.67 -9.47
CA VAL A 76 -5.50 -5.87 -9.29
C VAL A 76 -4.89 -6.17 -7.91
N PRO A 77 -4.06 -7.22 -7.80
CA PRO A 77 -3.46 -7.60 -6.51
C PRO A 77 -2.55 -6.53 -5.93
N GLY A 78 -1.78 -5.83 -6.78
CA GLY A 78 -0.91 -4.74 -6.36
C GLY A 78 0.35 -5.17 -5.62
N HIS A 79 0.93 -6.33 -5.96
CA HIS A 79 2.16 -6.81 -5.34
C HIS A 79 3.31 -5.81 -5.49
N THR A 80 3.71 -5.17 -4.40
CA THR A 80 4.80 -4.20 -4.38
C THR A 80 6.15 -4.87 -4.16
N TRP A 81 6.15 -6.07 -3.59
CA TRP A 81 7.32 -6.90 -3.34
C TRP A 81 7.00 -8.34 -3.75
N SER A 82 7.91 -9.17 -4.27
CA SER A 82 9.32 -8.94 -4.56
C SER A 82 9.57 -8.97 -6.07
N THR A 83 10.09 -7.89 -6.64
CA THR A 83 10.22 -7.71 -8.09
C THR A 83 11.32 -8.59 -8.68
N VAL A 84 12.47 -8.71 -8.01
CA VAL A 84 13.67 -9.37 -8.54
C VAL A 84 13.96 -10.73 -7.91
N ASN A 85 13.53 -10.97 -6.67
CA ASN A 85 13.66 -12.26 -6.03
C ASN A 85 12.38 -13.06 -6.31
N LYS A 86 12.53 -14.27 -6.87
CA LYS A 86 11.41 -15.17 -7.19
C LYS A 86 11.48 -16.47 -6.41
N PHE A 87 12.69 -16.85 -6.01
CA PHE A 87 13.00 -18.01 -5.19
C PHE A 87 14.22 -17.66 -4.34
N ILE A 88 14.19 -18.03 -3.06
CA ILE A 88 15.27 -17.69 -2.12
C ILE A 88 16.08 -18.94 -1.71
N PRO A 89 17.41 -18.81 -1.49
CA PRO A 89 18.27 -19.92 -1.09
C PRO A 89 17.84 -20.58 0.23
N ASP A 90 17.31 -19.79 1.17
CA ASP A 90 16.87 -20.25 2.49
C ASP A 90 15.75 -21.29 2.40
N TRP A 91 15.00 -21.30 1.30
CA TRP A 91 13.95 -22.27 1.00
C TRP A 91 14.37 -23.27 -0.07
N GLU A 92 15.69 -23.44 -0.25
CA GLU A 92 16.30 -24.34 -1.22
C GLU A 92 15.79 -24.13 -2.67
N PHE A 93 15.31 -22.92 -2.97
CA PHE A 93 14.63 -22.58 -4.22
C PHE A 93 13.40 -23.45 -4.55
N GLN A 94 12.79 -24.11 -3.56
CA GLN A 94 11.63 -24.98 -3.75
C GLN A 94 10.30 -24.24 -3.64
N ILE A 95 10.27 -23.16 -2.86
CA ILE A 95 9.08 -22.35 -2.60
C ILE A 95 9.29 -20.99 -3.26
N PRO A 96 8.35 -20.52 -4.11
CA PRO A 96 8.39 -19.17 -4.64
C PRO A 96 8.36 -18.15 -3.51
N GLU A 97 9.11 -17.06 -3.65
CA GLU A 97 9.00 -15.95 -2.73
C GLU A 97 7.59 -15.33 -2.82
N PRO A 98 6.94 -15.02 -1.68
CA PRO A 98 5.63 -14.40 -1.71
C PRO A 98 5.67 -13.12 -2.54
N GLN A 99 4.63 -12.93 -3.34
CA GLN A 99 4.42 -11.67 -4.03
C GLN A 99 3.34 -10.97 -3.23
N ASP A 100 3.71 -9.99 -2.41
CA ASP A 100 2.84 -9.31 -1.45
C ASP A 100 2.83 -7.81 -1.71
N ARG A 101 1.70 -7.19 -1.33
CA ARG A 101 1.62 -5.74 -1.23
C ARG A 101 1.99 -5.34 0.19
N ILE A 102 3.19 -4.81 0.37
CA ILE A 102 3.74 -4.40 1.67
C ILE A 102 4.10 -2.92 1.74
N ASP A 103 4.08 -2.23 0.60
CA ASP A 103 4.22 -0.79 0.50
C ASP A 103 2.84 -0.14 0.38
N PHE A 104 2.58 0.85 1.22
CA PHE A 104 1.27 1.48 1.30
C PHE A 104 1.36 3.00 1.23
N ILE A 105 0.29 3.61 0.71
CA ILE A 105 0.00 5.03 0.86
C ILE A 105 -1.39 5.12 1.48
N PHE A 106 -1.42 5.33 2.79
CA PHE A 106 -2.62 5.60 3.57
C PHE A 106 -2.87 7.10 3.66
N TYR A 107 -4.13 7.53 3.62
CA TYR A 107 -4.48 8.95 3.67
C TYR A 107 -5.71 9.23 4.53
N LYS A 108 -5.84 10.48 5.00
CA LYS A 108 -7.04 11.02 5.64
C LYS A 108 -7.14 12.52 5.42
N GLY A 109 -8.37 13.03 5.26
CA GLY A 109 -8.67 14.45 5.07
C GLY A 109 -9.30 14.74 3.71
N ASN A 110 -9.31 16.01 3.33
CA ASN A 110 -9.99 16.51 2.12
C ASN A 110 -9.18 16.29 0.83
N ILE A 111 -8.68 15.07 0.63
CA ILE A 111 -8.06 14.61 -0.62
C ILE A 111 -8.68 13.29 -1.04
N VAL A 112 -8.73 13.04 -2.33
CA VAL A 112 -9.21 11.77 -2.90
C VAL A 112 -8.18 11.24 -3.89
N PRO A 113 -7.86 9.94 -3.86
CA PRO A 113 -6.96 9.35 -4.85
C PRO A 113 -7.69 9.22 -6.17
N THR A 114 -7.08 9.69 -7.26
CA THR A 114 -7.62 9.61 -8.62
C THR A 114 -6.97 8.49 -9.42
N GLU A 115 -5.69 8.23 -9.17
CA GLU A 115 -4.93 7.13 -9.74
C GLU A 115 -4.02 6.51 -8.69
N SER A 116 -3.76 5.21 -8.82
CA SER A 116 -2.77 4.50 -8.01
C SER A 116 -2.17 3.35 -8.80
N PHE A 117 -0.85 3.29 -8.94
CA PHE A 117 -0.19 2.31 -9.78
C PHE A 117 1.24 2.01 -9.30
N LEU A 118 1.80 0.91 -9.81
CA LEU A 118 3.14 0.45 -9.49
C LEU A 118 4.13 0.83 -10.59
N TYR A 119 5.33 1.23 -10.21
CA TYR A 119 6.40 1.61 -11.13
C TYR A 119 7.72 0.90 -10.79
N SER A 120 8.43 0.45 -11.82
CA SER A 120 9.70 -0.27 -11.70
C SER A 120 10.64 0.03 -12.86
N GLY A 121 10.68 1.28 -13.32
CA GLY A 121 11.46 1.66 -14.50
C GLY A 121 10.66 1.58 -15.80
N ALA A 122 11.36 1.87 -16.90
CA ALA A 122 10.82 1.82 -18.25
C ALA A 122 11.10 0.47 -18.93
N GLU A 123 12.13 -0.25 -18.50
CA GLU A 123 12.50 -1.54 -19.05
C GLU A 123 11.88 -2.72 -18.28
N PRO A 124 11.72 -3.91 -18.91
CA PRO A 124 11.27 -5.10 -18.21
C PRO A 124 12.20 -5.50 -17.07
N ILE A 125 11.62 -5.80 -15.90
CA ILE A 125 12.38 -6.24 -14.71
C ILE A 125 13.07 -7.58 -14.98
N MET A 126 14.38 -7.62 -14.76
CA MET A 126 15.15 -8.86 -14.70
C MET A 126 15.24 -9.35 -13.25
N ALA A 127 14.90 -10.62 -13.05
CA ALA A 127 15.08 -11.29 -11.77
C ALA A 127 16.57 -11.58 -11.46
N MET A 128 16.86 -12.00 -10.23
CA MET A 128 18.18 -12.54 -9.91
C MET A 128 18.56 -13.70 -10.85
N PRO A 129 19.83 -13.79 -11.29
CA PRO A 129 20.96 -12.94 -10.89
C PRO A 129 21.14 -11.67 -11.75
N ASN A 130 20.35 -11.47 -12.81
CA ASN A 130 20.55 -10.42 -13.82
C ASN A 130 20.00 -9.03 -13.41
N HIS A 131 19.32 -8.93 -12.27
CA HIS A 131 18.75 -7.70 -11.70
C HIS A 131 19.66 -6.46 -11.66
N LYS A 132 20.99 -6.62 -11.69
CA LYS A 132 21.96 -5.51 -11.63
C LYS A 132 21.86 -4.55 -12.81
N ASP A 133 21.35 -5.03 -13.94
CA ASP A 133 21.23 -4.27 -15.17
C ASP A 133 19.82 -3.65 -15.33
N ASN A 134 18.95 -3.77 -14.31
CA ASN A 134 17.66 -3.08 -14.31
C ASN A 134 17.86 -1.56 -14.23
N ASP A 135 17.05 -0.81 -14.96
CA ASP A 135 16.97 0.64 -14.88
C ASP A 135 16.28 1.15 -13.60
N TYR A 136 15.59 0.25 -12.89
CA TYR A 136 15.10 0.42 -11.52
C TYR A 136 15.60 -0.74 -10.61
N PRO A 137 16.80 -0.61 -10.02
CA PRO A 137 17.44 -1.68 -9.26
C PRO A 137 16.92 -1.76 -7.82
N SER A 138 15.64 -2.07 -7.65
CA SER A 138 14.99 -2.35 -6.36
C SER A 138 14.20 -3.65 -6.46
N ASP A 139 14.13 -4.37 -5.35
CA ASP A 139 13.26 -5.52 -5.11
C ASP A 139 11.80 -5.12 -4.80
N HIS A 140 11.51 -3.82 -4.73
CA HIS A 140 10.15 -3.29 -4.61
C HIS A 140 9.74 -2.52 -5.89
N TYR A 141 8.45 -2.51 -6.19
CA TYR A 141 7.85 -1.49 -7.04
C TYR A 141 7.67 -0.20 -6.22
N ALA A 142 7.87 0.97 -6.84
CA ALA A 142 7.35 2.21 -6.29
C ALA A 142 5.82 2.21 -6.39
N LEU A 143 5.14 2.35 -5.27
CA LEU A 143 3.70 2.66 -5.25
C LEU A 143 3.52 4.17 -5.45
N ILE A 144 2.80 4.56 -6.49
CA ILE A 144 2.48 5.95 -6.83
C ILE A 144 0.98 6.13 -6.71
N THR A 145 0.56 7.20 -6.03
CA THR A 145 -0.86 7.60 -5.96
C THR A 145 -0.96 9.09 -6.28
N GLU A 146 -1.86 9.44 -7.20
CA GLU A 146 -2.24 10.81 -7.49
C GLU A 146 -3.45 11.21 -6.65
N PHE A 147 -3.43 12.42 -6.09
CA PHE A 147 -4.49 12.94 -5.25
C PHE A 147 -5.01 14.28 -5.78
N GLU A 148 -6.32 14.47 -5.69
CA GLU A 148 -6.97 15.75 -5.86
C GLU A 148 -7.52 16.27 -4.53
N PHE A 149 -7.49 17.59 -4.34
CA PHE A 149 -8.15 18.22 -3.21
C PHE A 149 -9.66 18.28 -3.43
N VAL A 150 -10.43 17.88 -2.41
CA VAL A 150 -11.87 18.06 -2.42
C VAL A 150 -12.17 19.52 -2.14
N THR A 151 -12.46 20.29 -3.18
CA THR A 151 -12.95 21.67 -3.00
C THR A 151 -14.39 21.62 -2.49
N VAL A 152 -14.63 22.01 -1.24
CA VAL A 152 -15.98 22.39 -0.83
C VAL A 152 -16.37 23.64 -1.64
N PRO A 153 -17.56 23.67 -2.29
CA PRO A 153 -18.03 24.88 -2.93
C PRO A 153 -18.04 26.00 -1.89
N PHE A 154 -17.52 27.16 -2.28
CA PHE A 154 -17.53 28.37 -1.46
C PHE A 154 -18.92 28.56 -0.85
N CYS A 155 -19.01 28.71 0.48
CA CYS A 155 -20.24 29.14 1.14
C CYS A 155 -20.70 30.44 0.46
N GLN A 156 -21.79 30.39 -0.28
CA GLN A 156 -22.42 31.59 -0.82
C GLN A 156 -23.04 32.33 0.37
N GLU A 157 -22.69 33.61 0.57
CA GLU A 157 -23.28 34.41 1.65
C GLU A 157 -24.81 34.30 1.58
N CYS A 158 -25.42 33.90 2.70
CA CYS A 158 -26.88 33.89 2.81
C CYS A 158 -27.39 35.31 2.58
N SER A 159 -28.10 35.51 1.47
CA SER A 159 -28.77 36.77 1.11
C SER A 159 -29.87 37.15 2.10
#